data_AF-A0A968MFM9-F1
#
_entry.id   AF-A0A968MFM9-F1
#
_cell.length_a   1.000
_cell.length_b   1.000
_cell.length_c   1.000
_cell.angle_alpha   90.00
_cell.angle_beta   90.00
_cell.angle_gamma   90.00
#
_symmetry.space_group_name_H-M   'P 1'
#
loop_
_entity.id
_entity.type
_entity.pdbx_description
1 polymer ?
#
loop_
_entity_poly.entity_id
_entity_poly.type
_entity_poly.pdbx_seq_one_letter_code
_entity_poly.pdbx_strand_id
1 'polypeptide(L)'
;MKILLKTTSYALFFSLLSACQVFSFWQKQPIDFSKLNKLVAISKGACFGRCPVYTMVVYDNGIVSYEGKDNTEKKRLIHQTTF
;
A
#
# COMPACT_ATOMS: atom_id res chain seq x y z
N MET A 1 45.76 -14.87 27.49
CA MET A 1 45.53 -14.94 26.02
C MET A 1 44.36 -15.88 25.69
N LYS A 2 43.11 -15.49 26.01
CA LYS A 2 41.87 -16.25 25.66
C LYS A 2 40.71 -15.34 25.22
N ILE A 3 40.93 -14.02 25.21
CA ILE A 3 39.91 -12.99 24.99
C ILE A 3 39.79 -12.66 23.49
N LEU A 4 40.89 -12.76 22.72
CA LEU A 4 40.93 -12.47 21.28
C LEU A 4 40.32 -13.58 20.40
N LEU A 5 40.19 -14.81 20.92
CA LEU A 5 39.57 -15.93 20.18
C LEU A 5 38.03 -15.92 20.32
N LYS A 6 37.52 -15.28 21.36
CA LYS A 6 36.08 -15.24 21.66
C LYS A 6 35.38 -14.17 20.83
N THR A 7 36.07 -13.06 20.53
CA THR A 7 35.53 -11.92 19.78
C THR A 7 35.40 -12.19 18.27
N THR A 8 36.29 -13.00 17.68
CA THR A 8 36.19 -13.40 16.26
C THR A 8 34.98 -14.28 15.99
N SER A 9 34.56 -15.08 16.97
CA SER A 9 33.38 -15.96 16.86
C SER A 9 32.05 -15.19 16.90
N TYR A 10 31.93 -14.13 17.71
CA TYR A 10 30.71 -13.31 17.78
C TYR A 10 30.50 -12.41 16.55
N ALA A 11 31.57 -11.96 15.90
CA ALA A 11 31.49 -11.11 14.70
C ALA A 11 30.89 -11.84 13.48
N LEU A 12 31.13 -13.16 13.36
CA LEU A 12 30.53 -13.99 12.31
C LEU A 12 29.05 -14.29 12.58
N PHE A 13 28.64 -14.33 13.84
CA PHE A 13 27.25 -14.57 14.21
C PHE A 13 26.36 -13.33 13.98
N PHE A 14 26.91 -12.13 14.19
CA PHE A 14 26.19 -10.86 14.02
C PHE A 14 25.94 -10.48 12.55
N SER A 15 26.78 -10.96 11.63
CA SER A 15 26.67 -10.72 10.18
C SER A 15 25.59 -11.57 9.50
N LEU A 16 25.27 -12.75 10.04
CA LEU A 16 24.19 -13.62 9.53
C LEU A 16 22.79 -13.18 9.96
N LEU A 17 22.66 -12.47 11.09
CA LEU A 17 21.36 -12.06 11.62
C LEU A 17 20.79 -10.80 10.93
N SER A 18 21.64 -9.96 10.33
CA SER A 18 21.18 -8.70 9.72
C SER A 18 20.59 -8.85 8.30
N ALA A 19 20.80 -9.99 7.64
CA ALA A 19 20.30 -10.22 6.27
C ALA A 19 18.78 -10.47 6.20
N CYS A 20 18.14 -10.92 7.28
CA CYS A 20 16.73 -11.31 7.24
C CYS A 20 15.75 -10.14 7.47
N GLN A 21 16.19 -9.07 8.14
CA GLN A 21 15.33 -7.94 8.51
C GLN A 21 14.99 -7.02 7.32
N VAL A 22 15.79 -7.07 6.25
CA VAL A 22 15.63 -6.18 5.09
C VAL A 22 14.60 -6.72 4.09
N PHE A 23 14.36 -8.03 4.07
CA PHE A 23 13.55 -8.67 3.03
C PHE A 23 12.04 -8.49 3.24
N SER A 24 11.58 -8.41 4.49
CA SER A 24 10.16 -8.34 4.83
C SER A 24 9.47 -7.02 4.42
N PHE A 25 10.25 -6.00 4.07
CA PHE A 25 9.74 -4.64 3.85
C PHE A 25 9.20 -4.38 2.43
N TRP A 26 9.42 -5.27 1.45
CA TRP A 26 9.14 -5.01 0.04
C TRP A 26 7.97 -5.80 -0.57
N GLN A 27 7.17 -6.52 0.22
CA GLN A 27 6.07 -7.31 -0.33
C GLN A 27 4.72 -6.59 -0.16
N LYS A 28 4.48 -5.57 -0.98
CA LYS A 28 3.13 -5.00 -1.14
C LYS A 28 2.31 -5.94 -2.03
N GLN A 29 1.42 -6.74 -1.43
CA GLN A 29 0.51 -7.60 -2.18
C GLN A 29 -0.44 -6.76 -3.05
N PRO A 30 -0.73 -7.17 -4.30
CA PRO A 30 -1.72 -6.50 -5.13
C PRO A 30 -3.13 -6.69 -4.57
N ILE A 31 -3.92 -5.62 -4.56
CA ILE A 31 -5.31 -5.64 -4.09
C ILE A 31 -6.20 -6.15 -5.22
N ASP A 32 -6.85 -7.31 -5.00
CA ASP A 32 -7.84 -7.87 -5.93
C ASP A 32 -9.24 -7.34 -5.62
N PHE A 33 -9.70 -6.39 -6.45
CA PHE A 33 -11.02 -5.78 -6.32
C PHE A 33 -12.19 -6.72 -6.60
N SER A 34 -11.93 -7.88 -7.21
CA SER A 34 -12.98 -8.86 -7.55
C SER A 34 -13.49 -9.61 -6.32
N LYS A 35 -12.70 -9.63 -5.24
CA LYS A 35 -13.02 -10.30 -3.98
C LYS A 35 -13.62 -9.36 -2.92
N LEU A 36 -13.75 -8.07 -3.23
CA LEU A 36 -14.22 -7.05 -2.30
C LEU A 36 -15.71 -6.77 -2.50
N ASN A 37 -16.46 -6.63 -1.40
CA ASN A 37 -17.86 -6.22 -1.49
C ASN A 37 -17.95 -4.69 -1.50
N LYS A 38 -18.68 -4.14 -2.46
CA LYS A 38 -18.90 -2.70 -2.57
C LYS A 38 -19.97 -2.28 -1.57
N LEU A 39 -19.64 -1.35 -0.67
CA LEU A 39 -20.61 -0.77 0.26
C LEU A 39 -21.37 0.39 -0.39
N VAL A 40 -20.62 1.32 -0.98
CA VAL A 40 -21.20 2.51 -1.62
C VAL A 40 -20.35 2.93 -2.81
N ALA A 41 -21.02 3.40 -3.86
CA ALA A 41 -20.39 3.99 -5.03
C ALA A 41 -20.98 5.38 -5.29
N ILE A 42 -20.08 6.34 -5.52
CA ILE A 42 -20.42 7.73 -5.82
C ILE A 42 -19.81 8.07 -7.17
N SER A 43 -20.64 8.51 -8.11
CA SER A 43 -20.19 9.00 -9.42
C SER A 43 -20.56 10.45 -9.60
N LYS A 44 -19.57 11.29 -9.93
CA LYS A 44 -19.78 12.68 -10.33
C LYS A 44 -19.60 12.82 -11.83
N GLY A 45 -20.69 13.17 -12.52
CA GLY A 45 -20.70 13.42 -13.96
C GLY A 45 -20.16 14.79 -14.35
N ALA A 46 -20.14 15.05 -15.65
CA ALA A 46 -19.77 16.36 -16.19
C ALA A 46 -20.82 17.44 -15.84
N CYS A 47 -20.38 18.69 -15.82
CA CYS A 47 -21.23 19.88 -15.66
C CYS A 47 -20.90 20.89 -16.77
N PHE A 48 -21.71 21.94 -16.93
CA PHE A 48 -21.44 23.07 -17.83
C PHE A 48 -20.28 23.94 -17.32
N GLY A 49 -19.07 23.38 -17.25
CA GLY A 49 -17.88 24.01 -16.70
C GLY A 49 -16.77 23.00 -16.42
N ARG A 50 -15.76 23.42 -15.63
CA ARG A 50 -14.60 22.57 -15.26
C ARG A 50 -14.85 21.73 -14.01
N CYS A 51 -15.99 21.07 -13.91
CA CYS A 51 -16.24 20.19 -12.77
C CYS A 51 -15.38 18.93 -12.83
N PRO A 52 -14.87 18.44 -11.69
CA PRO A 52 -14.17 17.18 -11.62
C PRO A 52 -15.16 16.04 -11.86
N VAL A 53 -14.84 15.20 -12.83
CA VAL A 53 -15.59 13.98 -13.18
C VAL A 53 -14.84 12.80 -12.58
N TYR A 54 -15.49 12.03 -11.70
CA TYR A 54 -14.85 10.91 -11.02
C TYR A 54 -15.84 9.84 -10.56
N THR A 55 -15.31 8.67 -10.24
CA THR A 55 -16.03 7.59 -9.55
C THR A 55 -15.26 7.21 -8.30
N MET A 56 -15.94 7.10 -7.16
CA MET A 56 -15.39 6.65 -5.89
C MET A 56 -16.19 5.45 -5.39
N VAL A 57 -15.50 4.42 -4.92
CA VAL A 57 -16.12 3.20 -4.39
C VAL A 57 -15.49 2.88 -3.04
N VAL A 58 -16.33 2.69 -2.02
CA VAL A 58 -15.94 2.25 -0.69
C VAL A 58 -16.26 0.76 -0.57
N TYR A 59 -15.28 -0.03 -0.13
CA TYR A 59 -15.40 -1.47 0.08
C TYR A 59 -15.53 -1.81 1.57
N ASP A 60 -16.07 -2.99 1.86
CA ASP A 60 -16.33 -3.51 3.21
C ASP A 60 -15.08 -3.62 4.09
N ASN A 61 -13.93 -3.83 3.48
CA ASN A 61 -12.63 -3.95 4.16
C ASN A 61 -11.93 -2.59 4.40
N GLY A 62 -12.65 -1.47 4.27
CA GLY A 62 -12.10 -0.13 4.48
C GLY A 62 -11.24 0.40 3.32
N ILE A 63 -11.15 -0.34 2.20
CA ILE A 63 -10.52 0.16 0.98
C ILE A 63 -11.45 1.17 0.30
N VAL A 64 -10.88 2.25 -0.23
CA VAL A 64 -11.55 3.24 -1.06
C VAL A 64 -10.79 3.35 -2.37
N SER A 65 -11.48 3.10 -3.49
CA SER A 65 -10.93 3.34 -4.83
C SER A 65 -11.50 4.62 -5.41
N TYR A 66 -10.62 5.51 -5.89
CA TYR A 66 -10.97 6.74 -6.59
C TYR A 66 -10.46 6.67 -8.03
N GLU A 67 -11.31 7.00 -8.99
CA GLU A 67 -10.98 7.05 -10.42
C GLU A 67 -11.45 8.39 -10.99
N GLY A 68 -10.49 9.29 -11.24
CA GLY A 68 -10.74 10.56 -11.89
C GLY A 68 -10.69 10.47 -13.42
N LYS A 69 -11.58 11.21 -14.10
CA LYS A 69 -11.74 11.21 -15.57
C LYS A 69 -11.40 12.56 -16.20
N ASP A 70 -12.07 13.65 -15.79
CA ASP A 70 -11.87 15.01 -16.34
C ASP A 70 -11.84 16.08 -15.26
N ASN A 71 -11.05 17.14 -15.47
CA ASN A 71 -10.80 18.24 -14.51
C ASN A 71 -10.43 17.74 -13.09
N THR A 72 -9.77 16.58 -13.00
CA THR A 72 -9.26 15.95 -11.78
C THR A 72 -8.01 15.14 -12.12
N GLU A 73 -7.28 14.69 -11.12
CA GLU A 73 -6.21 13.71 -11.29
C GLU A 73 -6.74 12.42 -11.94
N LYS A 74 -6.17 12.04 -13.08
CA LYS A 74 -6.55 10.85 -13.87
C LYS A 74 -5.82 9.59 -13.39
N LYS A 75 -5.69 9.41 -12.07
CA LYS A 75 -5.03 8.25 -11.46
C LYS A 75 -6.03 7.45 -10.65
N ARG A 76 -5.92 6.13 -10.73
CA ARG A 76 -6.66 5.23 -9.84
C ARG A 76 -5.95 5.20 -8.49
N LEU A 77 -6.51 5.88 -7.50
CA LEU A 77 -5.97 5.91 -6.13
C LEU A 77 -6.67 4.87 -5.28
N ILE A 78 -5.91 4.22 -4.42
CA ILE A 78 -6.40 3.21 -3.50
C ILE A 78 -5.97 3.63 -2.10
N HIS A 79 -6.93 4.00 -1.26
CA HIS A 79 -6.70 4.36 0.13
C HIS A 79 -7.26 3.28 1.03
N GLN A 80 -6.55 2.90 2.09
CA GLN A 80 -7.05 1.99 3.11
C GLN A 80 -7.31 2.82 4.36
N THR A 81 -8.58 2.99 4.72
CA THR A 81 -8.98 3.73 5.90
C THR A 81 -8.91 2.79 7.09
N THR A 82 -7.84 2.88 7.87
CA THR A 82 -7.72 2.22 9.17
C THR A 82 -8.58 3.00 10.17
N PHE A 83 -9.59 2.35 10.75
CA PHE A 83 -10.36 2.86 11.88
C PHE A 83 -9.74 2.39 13.19
#